data_AF-A0A292S9G5-F1
#
_entry.id   AF-A0A292S9G5-F1
#
_cell.length_a   1.000
_cell.length_b   1.000
_cell.length_c   1.000
_cell.angle_alpha   90.00
_cell.angle_beta   90.00
_cell.angle_gamma   90.00
#
_symmetry.space_group_name_H-M   'P 1'
#
loop_
_entity.id
_entity.type
_entity.pdbx_description
1 polymer ?
#
loop_
_entity_poly.entity_id
_entity_poly.type
_entity_poly.pdbx_seq_one_letter_code
_entity_poly.pdbx_strand_id
1 'polypeptide(L)' 'MSVELLGFNIDNYSFDEAVIKAKSLIDGDKVAQVITINPEMFQCAETDTNFANIIKEAEMVIPDG' A
#
# COMPACT_ATOMS: atom_id res chain seq x y z
N MET A 1 10.56 -1.99 -4.28
CA MET A 1 10.32 -1.97 -5.74
C MET A 1 8.84 -2.17 -5.90
N SER A 2 8.17 -1.36 -6.71
CA SER A 2 6.72 -1.42 -6.88
C SER A 2 6.34 -1.82 -8.31
N VAL A 3 5.12 -2.33 -8.46
CA VAL A 3 4.47 -2.61 -9.74
C VAL A 3 3.23 -1.72 -9.83
N GLU A 4 3.03 -1.07 -10.97
CA GLU A 4 1.78 -0.35 -11.21
C GLU A 4 0.67 -1.33 -11.59
N LEU A 5 -0.43 -1.30 -10.85
CA LEU A 5 -1.61 -2.10 -11.11
C LEU A 5 -2.85 -1.21 -10.98
N LEU A 6 -3.61 -1.08 -12.07
CA LEU A 6 -4.85 -0.30 -12.13
C LEU A 6 -4.69 1.15 -11.61
N GLY A 7 -3.54 1.78 -11.85
CA GLY A 7 -3.26 3.15 -11.39
C GLY A 7 -2.81 3.27 -9.93
N PHE A 8 -2.49 2.17 -9.26
CA PHE A 8 -1.90 2.14 -7.90
C PHE A 8 -0.51 1.52 -7.94
N ASN A 9 0.41 2.04 -7.12
CA ASN A 9 1.73 1.46 -6.92
C ASN A 9 1.64 0.40 -5.81
N ILE A 10 1.85 -0.86 -6.16
CA ILE A 10 1.82 -1.98 -5.22
C ILE A 10 3.25 -2.43 -4.97
N ASP A 11 3.66 -2.46 -3.71
CA ASP A 11 4.96 -2.96 -3.28
C ASP A 11 5.07 -4.47 -3.51
N ASN A 12 6.02 -4.87 -4.34
CA ASN A 12 6.32 -6.28 -4.62
C ASN A 12 7.41 -6.79 -3.68
N TYR A 13 7.18 -6.60 -2.37
CA TYR A 13 8.07 -7.09 -1.33
C TYR A 13 7.78 -8.57 -1.05
N SER A 14 8.84 -9.35 -0.83
CA SER A 14 8.72 -10.59 -0.06
C SER A 14 8.27 -10.29 1.38
N PHE A 15 7.83 -11.33 2.10
CA PHE A 15 7.41 -11.17 3.49
C PHE A 15 8.50 -10.53 4.37
N ASP A 16 9.75 -10.98 4.23
CA ASP A 16 10.88 -10.43 5.01
C ASP A 16 11.14 -8.96 4.67
N GLU A 17 11.10 -8.60 3.39
CA GLU A 17 11.25 -7.20 2.95
C GLU A 17 10.12 -6.32 3.48
N ALA A 18 8.88 -6.82 3.51
CA ALA A 18 7.73 -6.11 4.07
C ALA A 18 7.90 -5.86 5.58
N VAL A 19 8.40 -6.85 6.33
CA VAL A 19 8.68 -6.70 7.77
C VAL A 19 9.81 -5.69 8.01
N ILE A 20 10.89 -5.75 7.21
CA ILE A 20 11.99 -4.78 7.30
C ILE A 20 11.50 -3.37 7.01
N LYS A 21 10.69 -3.21 5.96
CA LYS A 21 10.09 -1.92 5.60
C LYS A 21 9.18 -1.40 6.71
N ALA A 22 8.29 -2.23 7.26
CA ALA A 22 7.41 -1.85 8.35
C ALA A 22 8.19 -1.37 9.59
N LYS A 23 9.29 -2.06 9.96
CA LYS A 23 10.17 -1.60 11.03
C LYS A 23 10.77 -0.22 10.75
N SER A 24 11.24 0.02 9.52
CA SER A 24 11.77 1.33 9.14
C SER A 24 10.73 2.46 9.19
N LEU A 25 9.44 2.13 9.02
CA LEU A 25 8.36 3.10 9.17
C LEU A 25 8.08 3.45 10.64
N ILE A 26 8.24 2.49 11.55
CA ILE A 26 8.11 2.70 13.00
C ILE A 26 9.21 3.63 13.51
N ASP A 27 10.43 3.46 13.01
CA ASP A 27 11.59 4.27 13.40
C ASP A 27 11.59 5.68 12.76
N GLY A 28 10.60 6.00 11.92
CA GLY A 28 10.49 7.28 11.23
C GLY A 28 9.82 8.39 12.05
N ASP A 29 10.04 9.64 11.64
CA ASP A 29 9.51 10.83 12.33
C ASP A 29 8.05 11.19 11.98
N LYS A 30 7.39 10.37 11.15
CA LYS A 30 6.01 10.60 10.70
C LYS A 30 5.13 9.38 10.93
N VAL A 31 3.85 9.62 11.15
CA VAL A 31 2.83 8.57 11.11
C VAL A 31 2.85 7.96 9.71
N ALA A 32 2.91 6.64 9.64
CA ALA A 32 2.89 5.89 8.40
C ALA A 32 1.62 5.04 8.31
N GLN A 33 1.02 4.99 7.12
CA GLN A 33 -0.08 4.12 6.79
C GLN A 33 0.42 2.95 5.95
N VAL A 34 0.04 1.73 6.38
CA VAL A 34 0.29 0.50 5.64
C VAL A 34 -1.05 -0.06 5.20
N ILE A 35 -1.15 -0.42 3.93
CA ILE A 35 -2.35 -1.00 3.34
C ILE A 35 -2.03 -2.38 2.79
N THR A 36 -2.88 -3.34 3.13
CA THR A 36 -2.95 -4.66 2.52
C THR A 36 -4.04 -4.64 1.45
N ILE A 37 -3.67 -4.41 0.19
CA ILE A 37 -4.61 -4.21 -0.91
C ILE A 37 -5.08 -5.53 -1.50
N ASN A 38 -6.37 -5.65 -1.76
CA ASN A 38 -7.00 -6.80 -2.39
C ASN A 38 -7.92 -6.37 -3.56
N PRO A 39 -8.45 -7.32 -4.36
CA PRO A 39 -9.35 -7.01 -5.48
C PRO A 39 -10.56 -6.13 -5.12
N GLU A 40 -11.18 -6.35 -3.97
CA GLU A 40 -12.35 -5.58 -3.51
C GLU A 40 -12.00 -4.11 -3.26
N MET A 41 -10.77 -3.83 -2.77
CA MET A 41 -10.29 -2.47 -2.59
C MET A 41 -10.06 -1.75 -3.92
N PHE A 42 -9.56 -2.44 -4.95
CA PHE A 42 -9.47 -1.85 -6.29
C PHE A 42 -10.86 -1.45 -6.81
N GLN A 43 -11.84 -2.35 -6.70
CA GLN A 43 -13.22 -2.09 -7.12
C GLN A 43 -13.84 -0.90 -6.38
N CYS A 44 -13.58 -0.76 -5.08
CA CYS A 44 -14.04 0.39 -4.30
C CYS A 44 -13.38 1.69 -4.80
N ALA A 45 -12.06 1.66 -5.03
CA ALA A 45 -11.29 2.83 -5.45
C ALA A 45 -11.63 3.33 -6.86
N GLU A 46 -12.25 2.50 -7.72
CA GLU A 46 -12.76 2.93 -9.03
C GLU A 46 -13.90 3.97 -8.91
N THR A 47 -14.71 3.88 -7.85
CA THR A 47 -15.90 4.74 -7.68
C THR A 47 -15.77 5.74 -6.53
N ASP A 48 -14.84 5.51 -5.60
CA ASP A 48 -14.55 6.41 -4.49
C ASP A 48 -13.15 7.04 -4.66
N THR A 49 -13.12 8.28 -5.14
CA THR A 49 -11.87 9.03 -5.35
C THR A 49 -11.15 9.33 -4.03
N ASN A 50 -11.86 9.52 -2.92
CA ASN A 50 -11.22 9.77 -1.64
C ASN A 50 -10.50 8.50 -1.16
N PHE A 51 -11.14 7.35 -1.31
CA PHE A 51 -10.52 6.06 -1.00
C PHE A 51 -9.31 5.78 -1.89
N ALA A 52 -9.42 6.06 -3.19
CA ALA A 52 -8.29 5.94 -4.11
C ALA A 52 -7.09 6.82 -3.69
N ASN A 53 -7.35 8.05 -3.25
CA ASN A 53 -6.28 8.95 -2.79
C ASN A 53 -5.63 8.45 -1.49
N ILE A 54 -6.43 7.92 -0.55
CA ILE A 54 -5.90 7.28 0.67
C ILE A 54 -4.92 6.16 0.32
N ILE A 55 -5.25 5.30 -0.65
CA ILE A 55 -4.35 4.23 -1.08
C ILE A 55 -3.08 4.79 -1.72
N LYS A 56 -3.19 5.82 -2.57
CA LYS A 56 -2.05 6.41 -3.29
C LYS A 56 -1.08 7.16 -2.36
N GLU A 57 -1.57 7.67 -1.24
CA GLU A 57 -0.77 8.43 -0.27
C GLU A 57 -0.12 7.54 0.80
N ALA A 58 -0.52 6.27 0.91
CA ALA A 58 0.04 5.34 1.89
C ALA A 58 1.53 5.09 1.69
N GLU A 59 2.29 4.99 2.79
CA GLU A 59 3.73 4.75 2.77
C GLU A 59 4.14 3.35 2.31
N MET A 60 3.20 2.39 2.36
CA MET A 60 3.42 1.01 1.97
C MET A 60 2.09 0.36 1.58
N VAL A 61 2.05 -0.24 0.39
CA VAL A 61 0.85 -0.92 -0.15
C VAL A 61 1.26 -2.31 -0.59
N ILE A 62 0.94 -3.33 0.19
CA ILE A 62 1.30 -4.73 -0.10
C ILE A 62 0.08 -5.54 -0.56
N PRO A 63 0.24 -6.51 -1.47
CA PRO A 63 -0.87 -7.36 -1.90
C PRO A 63 -1.34 -8.28 -0.76
N ASP A 64 -2.65 -8.48 -0.70
CA ASP A 64 -3.35 -9.47 0.13
C ASP A 64 -4.11 -10.46 -0.75
N GLY A 65 -3.89 -11.75 -0.49
CA GLY A 65 -4.41 -12.87 -1.30
C GLY A 65 -3.36 -13.64 -2.09
#